data_AF-A0A0M2UUY2-F1
#
_entry.id   AF-A0A0M2UUY2-F1
#
_cell.length_a   1.000
_cell.length_b   1.000
_cell.length_c   1.000
_cell.angle_alpha   90.00
_cell.angle_beta   90.00
_cell.angle_gamma   90.00
#
_symmetry.space_group_name_H-M   'P 1'
#
loop_
_entity.id
_entity.type
_entity.pdbx_description
1 polymer ?
#
loop_
_entity_poly.entity_id
_entity_poly.type
_entity_poly.pdbx_seq_one_letter_code
_entity_poly.pdbx_strand_id
1 'polypeptide(L)'
;MGLRAFSSQLLCEQVVGRGLRRTSYDVGKDGLFEPEYVNIFGVPFTFMPHEGTDGPPPPPPPPKTRIEPVEEKAEHKISFPNILRIDHVYQPQLSLNLEKVKPLELDPYESITGAELAAIIAGKPNPAALTEIDLKEIGEKFRMQSIIFRIASSIYNSEKKPDWKGSKETFLIQLIGIIEQFIYSDRIRIKNPLFNENEVKKRILSMLNLNKVIQHIWNELRAENTTQLTPVFDKEHPIRSTADVRTWWTSKPCEGFGKSHINFTVVDSKMEFLEARTINDCEAVESFVKNDHLGFAILYNHQGVIRRYFPDFIIRLKNGEYLILETKGHDSEQNKTKRAFLDEWCKAVNHHGGFGKWTGAVSFDPNDLEKVLQDVNNYTK
;
A
#
# COMPACT_ATOMS: atom_id res chain seq x y z
N MET A 1 -15.45 -28.99 15.34
CA MET A 1 -16.16 -29.06 16.63
C MET A 1 -15.17 -28.75 17.73
N GLY A 2 -15.24 -27.58 18.37
CA GLY A 2 -14.35 -27.21 19.48
C GLY A 2 -15.01 -27.59 20.80
N LEU A 3 -14.49 -28.61 21.49
CA LEU A 3 -14.98 -29.01 22.81
C LEU A 3 -14.06 -28.44 23.88
N ARG A 4 -14.62 -27.74 24.87
CA ARG A 4 -13.87 -27.20 26.02
C ARG A 4 -14.59 -27.58 27.30
N ALA A 5 -13.91 -28.30 28.18
CA ALA A 5 -14.44 -28.68 29.48
C ALA A 5 -14.38 -27.49 30.45
N PHE A 6 -15.39 -27.37 31.32
CA PHE A 6 -15.46 -26.36 32.36
C PHE A 6 -15.82 -27.00 33.70
N SER A 7 -15.24 -26.50 34.78
CA SER A 7 -15.45 -26.97 36.15
C SER A 7 -16.42 -26.10 36.96
N SER A 8 -16.94 -25.02 36.38
CA SER A 8 -17.88 -24.08 37.03
C SER A 8 -19.06 -23.76 36.10
N GLN A 9 -20.19 -23.38 36.68
CA GLN A 9 -21.36 -22.92 35.93
C GLN A 9 -21.05 -21.55 35.31
N LEU A 10 -20.97 -21.48 33.97
CA LEU A 10 -20.72 -20.24 33.24
C LEU A 10 -22.03 -19.47 33.05
N LEU A 11 -21.95 -18.14 33.08
CA LEU A 11 -23.08 -17.29 32.70
C LEU A 11 -23.32 -17.40 31.18
N CYS A 12 -24.60 -17.37 30.77
CA CYS A 12 -25.03 -17.48 29.38
C CYS A 12 -24.26 -16.52 28.44
N GLU A 13 -24.08 -15.28 28.88
CA GLU A 13 -23.41 -14.20 28.14
C GLU A 13 -21.92 -14.51 27.90
N GLN A 14 -21.26 -15.15 28.87
CA GLN A 14 -19.85 -15.52 28.78
C GLN A 14 -19.59 -16.65 27.78
N VAL A 15 -20.59 -17.51 27.55
CA VAL A 15 -20.53 -18.63 26.60
C VAL A 15 -20.89 -18.14 25.20
N VAL A 16 -21.95 -17.34 25.07
CA VAL A 16 -22.44 -16.81 23.80
C VAL A 16 -21.41 -15.88 23.16
N GLY A 17 -20.86 -14.93 23.90
CA GLY A 17 -19.87 -13.98 23.37
C GLY A 17 -18.59 -14.63 22.83
N ARG A 18 -18.27 -15.86 23.27
CA ARG A 18 -17.13 -16.64 22.75
C ARG A 18 -17.48 -17.41 21.47
N GLY A 19 -18.74 -17.82 21.32
CA GLY A 19 -19.25 -18.53 20.14
C GLY A 19 -19.58 -17.61 18.95
N LEU A 20 -19.86 -16.32 19.20
CA LEU A 20 -20.22 -15.33 18.17
C LEU A 20 -19.03 -14.81 17.33
N ARG A 21 -17.91 -15.52 17.30
CA ARG A 21 -16.79 -15.18 16.42
C ARG A 21 -16.96 -15.90 15.09
N ARG A 22 -17.06 -15.11 14.02
CA ARG A 22 -17.15 -15.61 12.65
C ARG A 22 -15.90 -16.43 12.30
N THR A 23 -16.10 -17.58 11.67
CA THR A 23 -15.05 -18.53 11.28
C THR A 23 -14.56 -18.32 9.86
N SER A 24 -15.36 -17.68 8.99
CA SER A 24 -14.96 -17.30 7.64
C SER A 24 -15.30 -15.83 7.33
N TYR A 25 -14.40 -15.11 6.69
CA TYR A 25 -14.67 -13.77 6.13
C TYR A 25 -14.87 -13.81 4.62
N ASP A 26 -15.10 -15.00 4.05
CA ASP A 26 -15.49 -15.12 2.64
C ASP A 26 -16.90 -14.54 2.45
N VAL A 27 -17.09 -13.81 1.35
CA VAL A 27 -18.38 -13.26 0.93
C VAL A 27 -19.06 -14.19 -0.07
N GLY A 28 -20.37 -14.33 0.05
CA GLY A 28 -21.23 -15.06 -0.87
C GLY A 28 -21.33 -14.37 -2.24
N LYS A 29 -22.08 -14.99 -3.15
CA LYS A 29 -22.28 -14.48 -4.52
C LYS A 29 -23.02 -13.14 -4.56
N ASP A 30 -23.77 -12.84 -3.52
CA ASP A 30 -24.50 -11.59 -3.31
C ASP A 30 -23.61 -10.48 -2.69
N GLY A 31 -22.33 -10.76 -2.43
CA GLY A 31 -21.40 -9.85 -1.78
C GLY A 31 -21.61 -9.71 -0.28
N LEU A 32 -22.47 -10.54 0.31
CA LEU A 32 -22.77 -10.52 1.74
C LEU A 32 -22.08 -11.68 2.46
N PHE A 33 -21.97 -11.50 3.76
CA PHE A 33 -21.46 -12.49 4.67
C PHE A 33 -22.54 -13.54 4.97
N GLU A 34 -22.29 -14.79 4.61
CA GLU A 34 -23.21 -15.91 4.96
C GLU A 34 -23.46 -15.99 6.47
N PRO A 35 -24.68 -16.28 6.93
CA PRO A 35 -24.97 -16.43 8.35
C PRO A 35 -24.24 -17.66 8.93
N GLU A 36 -23.52 -17.46 10.02
CA GLU A 36 -22.91 -18.54 10.80
C GLU A 36 -23.69 -18.74 12.10
N TYR A 37 -23.95 -20.00 12.44
CA TYR A 37 -24.72 -20.37 13.63
C TYR A 37 -23.81 -21.08 14.63
N VAL A 38 -24.01 -20.81 15.92
CA VAL A 38 -23.35 -21.51 17.02
C VAL A 38 -24.38 -22.25 17.86
N ASN A 39 -24.20 -23.56 17.99
CA ASN A 39 -25.02 -24.39 18.88
C ASN A 39 -24.33 -24.51 20.23
N ILE A 40 -25.03 -24.09 21.29
CA ILE A 40 -24.53 -24.14 22.67
C ILE A 40 -25.29 -25.25 23.40
N PHE A 41 -24.55 -26.19 23.97
CA PHE A 41 -25.11 -27.30 24.75
C PHE A 41 -24.74 -27.15 26.23
N GLY A 42 -25.68 -27.48 27.15
CA GLY A 42 -25.40 -27.58 28.58
C GLY A 42 -25.51 -26.29 29.40
N VAL A 43 -26.07 -25.21 28.83
CA VAL A 43 -26.37 -23.96 29.56
C VAL A 43 -27.89 -23.69 29.46
N PRO A 44 -28.63 -23.56 30.57
CA PRO A 44 -30.07 -23.29 30.54
C PRO A 44 -30.34 -21.87 30.04
N PHE A 45 -30.81 -21.75 28.80
CA PHE A 45 -31.10 -20.48 28.14
C PHE A 45 -32.59 -20.17 28.24
N THR A 46 -33.00 -19.25 29.11
CA THR A 46 -34.43 -18.99 29.41
C THR A 46 -34.97 -17.63 28.95
N PHE A 47 -34.16 -16.75 28.36
CA PHE A 47 -34.53 -15.33 28.20
C PHE A 47 -34.69 -14.77 26.77
N MET A 48 -34.43 -15.55 25.71
CA MET A 48 -34.69 -15.10 24.33
C MET A 48 -35.53 -16.14 23.57
N PRO A 49 -36.66 -15.75 22.96
CA PRO A 49 -37.42 -16.64 22.10
C PRO A 49 -36.51 -17.10 20.95
N HIS A 50 -36.38 -18.41 20.78
CA HIS A 50 -35.72 -18.99 19.64
C HIS A 50 -36.63 -18.76 18.44
N GLU A 51 -36.23 -17.90 17.50
CA GLU A 51 -36.87 -17.87 16.19
C GLU A 51 -36.62 -19.22 15.51
N GLY A 52 -37.68 -20.04 15.47
CA GLY A 52 -37.88 -21.18 14.58
C GLY A 52 -36.76 -22.22 14.48
N THR A 53 -36.97 -23.38 15.10
CA THR A 53 -36.30 -24.64 14.72
C THR A 53 -36.83 -25.26 13.42
N ASP A 54 -37.68 -24.54 12.68
CA ASP A 54 -38.31 -25.01 11.43
C ASP A 54 -37.54 -24.48 10.21
N GLY A 55 -36.35 -25.03 10.02
CA GLY A 55 -35.58 -24.85 8.80
C GLY A 55 -34.68 -26.07 8.59
N PRO A 56 -34.44 -26.51 7.34
CA PRO A 56 -33.42 -27.52 7.09
C PRO A 56 -32.09 -27.06 7.70
N PRO A 57 -31.26 -27.97 8.25
CA PRO A 57 -29.96 -27.60 8.77
C PRO A 57 -29.20 -26.82 7.69
N PRO A 58 -28.47 -25.74 8.06
CA PRO A 58 -27.76 -24.95 7.09
C PRO A 58 -26.85 -25.87 6.26
N PRO A 59 -26.73 -25.61 4.95
CA PRO A 59 -25.92 -26.45 4.08
C PRO A 59 -24.50 -26.55 4.66
N PRO A 60 -23.85 -27.73 4.57
CA PRO A 60 -22.49 -27.88 5.07
C PRO A 60 -21.59 -26.85 4.38
N PRO A 61 -20.64 -26.26 5.10
CA PRO A 61 -19.73 -25.29 4.51
C PRO A 61 -19.03 -25.91 3.30
N PRO A 62 -18.79 -25.14 2.24
CA PRO A 62 -18.10 -25.63 1.06
C PRO A 62 -16.75 -26.27 1.47
N PRO A 63 -16.32 -27.33 0.77
CA PRO A 63 -15.05 -27.97 1.06
C PRO A 63 -13.95 -26.93 1.00
N LYS A 64 -13.14 -26.87 2.06
CA LYS A 64 -12.00 -25.94 2.10
C LYS A 64 -10.76 -26.62 1.53
N THR A 65 -10.12 -25.95 0.58
CA THR A 65 -8.80 -26.32 0.09
C THR A 65 -7.75 -25.90 1.10
N ARG A 66 -6.90 -26.83 1.51
CA ARG A 66 -5.72 -26.56 2.35
C ARG A 66 -4.64 -25.93 1.48
N ILE A 67 -4.08 -24.79 1.89
CA ILE A 67 -3.02 -24.08 1.17
C ILE A 67 -1.75 -24.09 2.03
N GLU A 68 -0.64 -24.57 1.45
CA GLU A 68 0.64 -24.68 2.16
C GLU A 68 1.84 -24.86 1.19
N PRO A 69 3.07 -24.56 1.64
CA PRO A 69 4.27 -24.98 0.92
C PRO A 69 4.39 -26.51 0.87
N VAL A 70 4.89 -27.01 -0.26
CA VAL A 70 5.00 -28.45 -0.56
C VAL A 70 6.48 -28.85 -0.64
N GLU A 71 6.89 -29.84 0.14
CA GLU A 71 8.28 -30.30 0.23
C GLU A 71 8.78 -30.82 -1.13
N GLU A 72 7.94 -31.54 -1.87
CA GLU A 72 8.24 -32.05 -3.21
C GLU A 72 8.46 -30.93 -4.24
N LYS A 73 7.98 -29.70 -3.95
CA LYS A 73 8.17 -28.51 -4.80
C LYS A 73 9.20 -27.53 -4.24
N ALA A 74 10.08 -27.97 -3.33
CA ALA A 74 11.08 -27.12 -2.69
C ALA A 74 12.06 -26.45 -3.69
N GLU A 75 12.25 -27.01 -4.89
CA GLU A 75 13.02 -26.37 -5.97
C GLU A 75 12.44 -25.03 -6.44
N HIS A 76 11.12 -24.86 -6.29
CA HIS A 76 10.38 -23.64 -6.62
C HIS A 76 10.30 -22.64 -5.46
N LYS A 77 11.02 -22.89 -4.36
CA LYS A 77 11.08 -21.98 -3.22
C LYS A 77 11.65 -20.62 -3.63
N ILE A 78 10.91 -19.57 -3.34
CA ILE A 78 11.34 -18.18 -3.57
C ILE A 78 11.68 -17.57 -2.21
N SER A 79 12.83 -16.93 -2.11
CA SER A 79 13.24 -16.15 -0.94
C SER A 79 13.33 -14.68 -1.32
N PHE A 80 12.91 -13.80 -0.44
CA PHE A 80 12.82 -12.36 -0.71
C PHE A 80 13.21 -11.56 0.54
N PRO A 81 13.81 -10.37 0.36
CA PRO A 81 14.18 -9.52 1.48
C PRO A 81 12.92 -8.96 2.16
N ASN A 82 12.88 -9.03 3.49
CA ASN A 82 11.79 -8.46 4.29
C ASN A 82 12.16 -7.02 4.68
N ILE A 83 11.80 -6.08 3.82
CA ILE A 83 12.17 -4.67 3.95
C ILE A 83 11.03 -3.90 4.60
N LEU A 84 11.33 -3.25 5.72
CA LEU A 84 10.38 -2.40 6.45
C LEU A 84 10.27 -1.01 5.85
N ARG A 85 11.36 -0.45 5.32
CA ARG A 85 11.39 0.82 4.59
C ARG A 85 12.70 0.98 3.80
N ILE A 86 12.71 1.93 2.88
CA ILE A 86 13.93 2.42 2.22
C ILE A 86 14.30 3.76 2.84
N ASP A 87 15.53 3.87 3.35
CA ASP A 87 16.08 5.13 3.84
C ASP A 87 16.90 5.81 2.73
N HIS A 88 16.77 7.12 2.63
CA HIS A 88 17.54 7.94 1.69
C HIS A 88 18.75 8.54 2.40
N VAL A 89 19.94 8.27 1.87
CA VAL A 89 21.17 8.94 2.31
C VAL A 89 21.31 10.23 1.51
N TYR A 90 21.07 11.35 2.18
CA TYR A 90 21.12 12.68 1.57
C TYR A 90 22.55 13.24 1.52
N GLN A 91 22.81 14.05 0.50
CA GLN A 91 24.00 14.92 0.51
C GLN A 91 23.95 15.93 1.67
N PRO A 92 25.09 16.28 2.31
CA PRO A 92 25.10 17.15 3.49
C PRO A 92 24.57 18.57 3.27
N GLN A 93 24.69 19.07 2.03
CA GLN A 93 24.13 20.34 1.60
C GLN A 93 22.98 20.05 0.65
N LEU A 94 21.75 20.37 1.07
CA LEU A 94 20.57 20.18 0.26
C LEU A 94 20.50 21.26 -0.83
N SER A 95 20.05 20.85 -2.02
CA SER A 95 19.76 21.73 -3.14
C SER A 95 18.41 21.36 -3.77
N LEU A 96 17.80 22.33 -4.43
CA LEU A 96 16.65 22.07 -5.29
C LEU A 96 16.72 23.01 -6.50
N ASN A 97 16.98 22.45 -7.68
CA ASN A 97 16.97 23.19 -8.91
C ASN A 97 15.53 23.39 -9.39
N LEU A 98 14.94 24.53 -9.01
CA LEU A 98 13.57 24.88 -9.35
C LEU A 98 13.26 24.80 -10.85
N GLU A 99 14.23 25.03 -11.75
CA GLU A 99 13.99 24.96 -13.19
C GLU A 99 13.63 23.55 -13.65
N LYS A 100 14.25 22.53 -13.05
CA LYS A 100 14.03 21.10 -13.35
C LYS A 100 12.81 20.52 -12.64
N VAL A 101 12.36 21.15 -11.57
CA VAL A 101 11.21 20.71 -10.79
C VAL A 101 9.93 20.81 -11.62
N LYS A 102 9.18 19.71 -11.69
CA LYS A 102 7.88 19.70 -12.38
C LYS A 102 6.90 20.63 -11.65
N PRO A 103 6.11 21.47 -12.35
CA PRO A 103 5.10 22.27 -11.67
C PRO A 103 4.07 21.37 -10.97
N LEU A 104 3.77 21.70 -9.72
CA LEU A 104 2.65 21.14 -8.97
C LEU A 104 1.36 21.86 -9.36
N GLU A 105 0.45 21.12 -9.98
CA GLU A 105 -0.89 21.62 -10.26
C GLU A 105 -1.84 21.37 -9.09
N LEU A 106 -2.43 22.46 -8.60
CA LEU A 106 -3.50 22.45 -7.61
C LEU A 106 -4.83 22.74 -8.31
N ASP A 107 -5.76 21.79 -8.18
CA ASP A 107 -7.12 21.95 -8.67
C ASP A 107 -8.03 22.31 -7.49
N PRO A 108 -8.69 23.49 -7.50
CA PRO A 108 -9.64 23.88 -6.46
C PRO A 108 -10.83 22.93 -6.29
N TYR A 109 -11.11 22.10 -7.29
CA TYR A 109 -12.24 21.18 -7.32
C TYR A 109 -11.83 19.72 -7.05
N GLU A 110 -10.52 19.42 -6.95
CA GLU A 110 -10.06 18.10 -6.50
C GLU A 110 -10.30 17.96 -4.98
N SER A 111 -11.13 16.98 -4.65
CA SER A 111 -11.38 16.34 -3.35
C SER A 111 -10.80 17.03 -2.10
N ILE A 112 -11.37 18.18 -1.74
CA ILE A 112 -11.34 18.64 -0.35
C ILE A 112 -12.53 17.99 0.33
N THR A 113 -12.32 17.23 1.41
CA THR A 113 -13.47 16.73 2.16
C THR A 113 -14.17 17.90 2.86
N GLY A 114 -15.51 17.92 2.87
CA GLY A 114 -16.27 19.00 3.52
C GLY A 114 -15.92 19.19 5.00
N ALA A 115 -15.42 18.14 5.67
CA ALA A 115 -14.93 18.18 7.05
C ALA A 115 -13.58 18.89 7.20
N GLU A 116 -12.62 18.65 6.31
CA GLU A 116 -11.34 19.38 6.28
C GLU A 116 -11.55 20.86 5.97
N LEU A 117 -12.48 21.15 5.05
CA LEU A 117 -12.88 22.52 4.77
C LEU A 117 -13.56 23.16 5.98
N ALA A 118 -14.53 22.50 6.61
CA ALA A 118 -15.22 23.03 7.78
C ALA A 118 -14.27 23.27 8.98
N ALA A 119 -13.26 22.42 9.18
CA ALA A 119 -12.26 22.61 10.24
C ALA A 119 -11.35 23.83 10.01
N ILE A 120 -11.04 24.12 8.74
CA ILE A 120 -10.21 25.27 8.35
C ILE A 120 -11.05 26.56 8.30
N ILE A 121 -12.33 26.45 7.93
CA ILE A 121 -13.23 27.56 7.60
C ILE A 121 -14.40 27.65 8.60
N ALA A 122 -14.11 27.52 9.89
CA ALA A 122 -15.05 27.77 11.00
C ALA A 122 -16.48 27.19 10.79
N GLY A 123 -16.59 25.98 10.21
CA GLY A 123 -17.85 25.29 9.99
C GLY A 123 -18.49 25.43 8.60
N LYS A 124 -17.87 26.12 7.63
CA LYS A 124 -18.41 26.23 6.25
C LYS A 124 -17.82 25.18 5.29
N PRO A 125 -18.63 24.29 4.68
CA PRO A 125 -18.14 23.13 3.92
C PRO A 125 -17.98 23.34 2.40
N ASN A 126 -18.27 24.52 1.85
CA ASN A 126 -18.12 24.80 0.40
C ASN A 126 -17.21 26.01 0.11
N PRO A 127 -16.11 25.86 -0.66
CA PRO A 127 -15.20 26.96 -0.99
C PRO A 127 -15.83 28.03 -1.90
N ALA A 128 -16.80 27.64 -2.73
CA ALA A 128 -17.52 28.55 -3.61
C ALA A 128 -18.53 29.44 -2.87
N ALA A 129 -18.83 29.13 -1.60
CA ALA A 129 -19.72 29.90 -0.74
C ALA A 129 -18.98 30.87 0.19
N LEU A 130 -17.66 31.01 0.05
CA LEU A 130 -16.84 31.86 0.89
C LEU A 130 -16.98 33.33 0.47
N THR A 131 -17.26 34.19 1.44
CA THR A 131 -17.20 35.64 1.23
C THR A 131 -15.75 36.12 1.25
N GLU A 132 -15.48 37.31 0.70
CA GLU A 132 -14.14 37.92 0.79
C GLU A 132 -13.66 38.10 2.24
N ILE A 133 -14.59 38.33 3.17
CA ILE A 133 -14.31 38.48 4.60
C ILE A 133 -13.83 37.15 5.19
N ASP A 134 -14.49 36.03 4.86
CA ASP A 134 -14.10 34.68 5.30
C ASP A 134 -12.67 34.33 4.82
N LEU A 135 -12.35 34.66 3.55
CA LEU A 135 -11.02 34.42 2.98
C LEU A 135 -9.94 35.26 3.69
N LYS A 136 -10.27 36.50 4.07
CA LYS A 136 -9.36 37.42 4.78
C LYS A 136 -9.04 36.90 6.18
N GLU A 137 -10.05 36.46 6.92
CA GLU A 137 -9.89 35.94 8.29
C GLU A 137 -9.05 34.65 8.33
N ILE A 138 -9.27 33.73 7.38
CA ILE A 138 -8.43 32.53 7.22
C ILE A 138 -7.00 32.92 6.88
N GLY A 139 -6.85 33.90 5.99
CA GLY A 139 -5.56 34.44 5.62
C GLY A 139 -4.81 35.09 6.79
N GLU A 140 -5.49 35.75 7.71
CA GLU A 140 -4.86 36.35 8.89
C GLU A 140 -4.45 35.28 9.92
N LYS A 141 -5.26 34.24 10.07
CA LYS A 141 -5.02 33.12 10.99
C LYS A 141 -3.87 32.20 10.56
N PHE A 142 -3.68 32.01 9.25
CA PHE A 142 -2.67 31.11 8.71
C PHE A 142 -1.63 31.86 7.87
N ARG A 143 -0.52 32.26 8.49
CA ARG A 143 0.60 32.90 7.79
C ARG A 143 1.32 31.91 6.88
N MET A 144 1.88 32.40 5.77
CA MET A 144 2.64 31.56 4.83
C MET A 144 3.80 30.83 5.53
N GLN A 145 4.49 31.52 6.45
CA GLN A 145 5.56 30.92 7.25
C GLN A 145 5.10 29.70 8.06
N SER A 146 3.86 29.71 8.58
CA SER A 146 3.30 28.57 9.30
C SER A 146 3.12 27.36 8.38
N ILE A 147 2.78 27.59 7.11
CA ILE A 147 2.63 26.53 6.10
C ILE A 147 4.01 25.96 5.76
N ILE A 148 4.98 26.82 5.44
CA ILE A 148 6.37 26.43 5.16
C ILE A 148 6.92 25.58 6.30
N PHE A 149 6.78 26.06 7.54
CA PHE A 149 7.25 25.33 8.72
C PHE A 149 6.54 23.98 8.91
N ARG A 150 5.22 23.92 8.65
CA ARG A 150 4.45 22.68 8.77
C ARG A 150 4.87 21.65 7.71
N ILE A 151 5.11 22.09 6.47
CA ILE A 151 5.66 21.23 5.40
C ILE A 151 7.04 20.73 5.81
N ALA A 152 7.93 21.63 6.24
CA ALA A 152 9.28 21.28 6.67
C ALA A 152 9.26 20.28 7.82
N SER A 153 8.44 20.53 8.84
CA SER A 153 8.29 19.64 10.00
C SER A 153 7.73 18.28 9.59
N SER A 154 6.77 18.24 8.67
CA SER A 154 6.18 16.98 8.20
C SER A 154 7.20 16.12 7.45
N ILE A 155 7.94 16.71 6.49
CA ILE A 155 9.04 16.03 5.80
C ILE A 155 10.12 15.62 6.80
N TYR A 156 10.51 16.53 7.70
CA TYR A 156 11.55 16.31 8.68
C TYR A 156 11.25 15.11 9.60
N ASN A 157 10.01 15.01 10.11
CA ASN A 157 9.58 13.96 11.03
C ASN A 157 9.34 12.62 10.32
N SER A 158 8.99 12.67 9.04
CA SER A 158 8.78 11.46 8.23
C SER A 158 10.11 10.82 7.82
N GLU A 159 11.14 11.63 7.62
CA GLU A 159 12.52 11.18 7.43
C GLU A 159 13.10 10.72 8.77
N LYS A 160 13.22 9.40 8.99
CA LYS A 160 13.79 8.81 10.22
C LYS A 160 15.32 8.98 10.34
N LYS A 161 15.97 9.52 9.30
CA LYS A 161 17.37 10.03 9.24
C LYS A 161 18.39 9.32 10.14
N PRO A 162 18.60 8.00 9.99
CA PRO A 162 19.70 7.35 10.73
C PRO A 162 21.07 7.85 10.26
N ASP A 163 21.22 8.21 8.98
CA ASP A 163 22.54 8.39 8.34
C ASP A 163 22.89 9.85 7.97
N TRP A 164 22.18 10.83 8.53
CA TRP A 164 22.46 12.24 8.26
C TRP A 164 23.81 12.66 8.88
N LYS A 165 24.75 13.14 8.05
CA LYS A 165 26.11 13.53 8.49
C LYS A 165 26.20 14.91 9.14
N GLY A 166 25.22 15.78 8.93
CA GLY A 166 25.16 17.11 9.57
C GLY A 166 24.41 17.12 10.90
N SER A 167 24.20 18.30 11.48
CA SER A 167 23.30 18.42 12.63
C SER A 167 21.83 18.35 12.17
N LYS A 168 20.94 17.88 13.06
CA LYS A 168 19.50 17.81 12.81
C LYS A 168 18.91 19.19 12.49
N GLU A 169 19.42 20.20 13.18
CA GLU A 169 19.05 21.61 13.03
C GLU A 169 19.47 22.12 11.65
N THR A 170 20.68 21.81 11.19
CA THR A 170 21.16 22.21 9.85
C THR A 170 20.28 21.63 8.75
N PHE A 171 19.82 20.38 8.88
CA PHE A 171 18.88 19.80 7.92
C PHE A 171 17.56 20.58 7.89
N LEU A 172 16.98 20.85 9.05
CA LEU A 172 15.70 21.54 9.15
C LEU A 172 15.78 22.98 8.59
N ILE A 173 16.86 23.70 8.88
CA ILE A 173 17.09 25.06 8.35
C ILE A 173 17.19 25.04 6.82
N GLN A 174 17.98 24.13 6.25
CA GLN A 174 18.08 23.98 4.79
C GLN A 174 16.74 23.63 4.16
N LEU A 175 15.99 22.71 4.78
CA LEU A 175 14.67 22.31 4.33
C LEU A 175 13.68 23.48 4.32
N ILE A 176 13.65 24.29 5.38
CA ILE A 176 12.81 25.49 5.46
C ILE A 176 13.15 26.45 4.31
N GLY A 177 14.44 26.74 4.09
CA GLY A 177 14.87 27.64 3.01
C GLY A 177 14.49 27.14 1.61
N ILE A 178 14.67 25.85 1.33
CA ILE A 178 14.28 25.25 0.05
C ILE A 178 12.76 25.28 -0.15
N ILE A 179 11.99 24.93 0.88
CA ILE A 179 10.53 24.96 0.80
C ILE A 179 10.04 26.39 0.59
N GLU A 180 10.62 27.36 1.30
CA GLU A 180 10.30 28.77 1.12
C GLU A 180 10.52 29.22 -0.33
N GLN A 181 11.70 28.93 -0.90
CA GLN A 181 11.99 29.20 -2.30
C GLN A 181 10.99 28.54 -3.25
N PHE A 182 10.63 27.28 -3.00
CA PHE A 182 9.65 26.55 -3.81
C PHE A 182 8.25 27.17 -3.73
N ILE A 183 7.75 27.48 -2.53
CA ILE A 183 6.41 28.05 -2.32
C ILE A 183 6.26 29.42 -3.02
N TYR A 184 7.31 30.25 -2.96
CA TYR A 184 7.34 31.57 -3.60
C TYR A 184 7.64 31.53 -5.11
N SER A 185 8.04 30.39 -5.64
CA SER A 185 8.28 30.21 -7.08
C SER A 185 6.97 30.08 -7.89
N ASP A 186 7.14 29.97 -9.22
CA ASP A 186 6.09 29.67 -10.19
C ASP A 186 5.75 28.18 -10.30
N ARG A 187 6.35 27.34 -9.45
CA ARG A 187 6.19 25.88 -9.51
C ARG A 187 4.88 25.39 -8.91
N ILE A 188 4.17 26.20 -8.13
CA ILE A 188 2.78 25.89 -7.75
C ILE A 188 1.84 26.61 -8.71
N ARG A 189 1.15 25.84 -9.55
CA ARG A 189 0.21 26.35 -10.56
C ARG A 189 -1.21 25.98 -10.16
N ILE A 190 -2.11 26.96 -10.18
CA ILE A 190 -3.54 26.72 -9.92
C ILE A 190 -4.25 26.65 -11.26
N LYS A 191 -4.94 25.54 -11.54
CA LYS A 191 -5.56 25.30 -12.85
C LYS A 191 -6.58 26.36 -13.26
N ASN A 192 -7.26 26.99 -12.30
CA ASN A 192 -8.24 28.04 -12.57
C ASN A 192 -7.60 29.44 -12.39
N PRO A 193 -7.49 30.26 -13.47
CA PRO A 193 -6.89 31.59 -13.42
C PRO A 193 -7.52 32.54 -12.38
N LEU A 194 -8.82 32.39 -12.08
CA LEU A 194 -9.55 33.20 -11.08
C LEU A 194 -9.01 33.05 -9.64
N PHE A 195 -8.20 32.03 -9.39
CA PHE A 195 -7.55 31.77 -8.11
C PHE A 195 -6.05 32.10 -8.11
N ASN A 196 -5.47 32.38 -9.28
CA ASN A 196 -4.03 32.56 -9.45
C ASN A 196 -3.54 33.97 -9.10
N GLU A 197 -4.43 34.97 -9.15
CA GLU A 197 -4.08 36.39 -8.96
C GLU A 197 -4.10 36.86 -7.50
N ASN A 198 -4.48 35.99 -6.55
CA ASN A 198 -4.64 36.36 -5.15
C ASN A 198 -3.81 35.46 -4.22
N GLU A 199 -2.78 36.04 -3.60
CA GLU A 199 -1.90 35.38 -2.63
C GLU A 199 -2.66 34.69 -1.48
N VAL A 200 -3.80 35.25 -1.05
CA VAL A 200 -4.65 34.63 -0.02
C VAL A 200 -5.27 33.34 -0.55
N LYS A 201 -5.75 33.33 -1.80
CA LYS A 201 -6.33 32.12 -2.43
C LYS A 201 -5.26 31.06 -2.68
N LYS A 202 -4.08 31.43 -3.18
CA LYS A 202 -2.93 30.51 -3.36
C LYS A 202 -2.54 29.84 -2.05
N ARG A 203 -2.49 30.63 -0.97
CA ARG A 203 -2.23 30.14 0.38
C ARG A 203 -3.29 29.17 0.89
N ILE A 204 -4.58 29.52 0.75
CA ILE A 204 -5.69 28.66 1.15
C ILE A 204 -5.65 27.34 0.39
N LEU A 205 -5.49 27.37 -0.93
CA LEU A 205 -5.39 26.15 -1.73
C LEU A 205 -4.19 25.29 -1.36
N SER A 206 -3.05 25.90 -1.05
CA SER A 206 -1.87 25.18 -0.57
C SER A 206 -2.11 24.49 0.78
N MET A 207 -2.89 25.11 1.67
CA MET A 207 -3.30 24.48 2.95
C MET A 207 -4.28 23.34 2.75
N LEU A 208 -5.25 23.51 1.87
CA LEU A 208 -6.25 22.49 1.57
C LEU A 208 -5.62 21.28 0.87
N ASN A 209 -4.55 21.52 0.11
CA ASN A 209 -3.77 20.49 -0.56
C ASN A 209 -2.44 20.20 0.13
N LEU A 210 -2.32 20.46 1.45
CA LEU A 210 -1.05 20.43 2.16
C LEU A 210 -0.31 19.09 1.97
N ASN A 211 -1.03 17.97 2.02
CA ASN A 211 -0.43 16.65 1.83
C ASN A 211 0.10 16.43 0.41
N LYS A 212 -0.58 16.96 -0.61
CA LYS A 212 -0.14 16.92 -2.02
C LYS A 212 1.12 17.78 -2.21
N VAL A 213 1.15 18.97 -1.60
CA VAL A 213 2.32 19.87 -1.60
C VAL A 213 3.51 19.23 -0.89
N ILE A 214 3.30 18.65 0.29
CA ILE A 214 4.32 17.91 1.04
C ILE A 214 4.90 16.79 0.18
N GLN A 215 4.05 15.92 -0.37
CA GLN A 215 4.50 14.79 -1.18
C GLN A 215 5.30 15.25 -2.39
N HIS A 216 4.84 16.29 -3.09
CA HIS A 216 5.52 16.82 -4.26
C HIS A 216 6.92 17.34 -3.92
N ILE A 217 7.03 18.27 -2.96
CA ILE A 217 8.33 18.83 -2.57
C ILE A 217 9.27 17.73 -2.06
N TRP A 218 8.74 16.78 -1.29
CA TRP A 218 9.53 15.69 -0.74
C TRP A 218 10.10 14.77 -1.83
N ASN A 219 9.31 14.44 -2.85
CA ASN A 219 9.76 13.65 -3.99
C ASN A 219 10.87 14.35 -4.77
N GLU A 220 10.73 15.65 -5.04
CA GLU A 220 11.73 16.44 -5.77
C GLU A 220 13.04 16.57 -4.95
N LEU A 221 12.93 16.80 -3.63
CA LEU A 221 14.06 16.79 -2.72
C LEU A 221 14.80 15.44 -2.74
N ARG A 222 14.07 14.32 -2.68
CA ARG A 222 14.68 12.98 -2.77
C ARG A 222 15.37 12.76 -4.11
N ALA A 223 14.72 13.14 -5.21
CA ALA A 223 15.27 12.95 -6.55
C ALA A 223 16.62 13.65 -6.73
N GLU A 224 16.77 14.87 -6.21
CA GLU A 224 18.00 15.66 -6.39
C GLU A 224 19.08 15.38 -5.33
N ASN A 225 18.69 15.02 -4.11
CA ASN A 225 19.62 14.99 -2.98
C ASN A 225 19.99 13.58 -2.50
N THR A 226 19.33 12.53 -3.00
CA THR A 226 19.64 11.14 -2.61
C THR A 226 20.94 10.70 -3.28
N THR A 227 21.93 10.36 -2.47
CA THR A 227 23.21 9.79 -2.91
C THR A 227 23.20 8.27 -2.90
N GLN A 228 22.40 7.68 -2.01
CA GLN A 228 22.28 6.23 -1.85
C GLN A 228 20.91 5.87 -1.26
N LEU A 229 20.38 4.71 -1.68
CA LEU A 229 19.21 4.08 -1.08
C LEU A 229 19.67 2.93 -0.18
N THR A 230 19.19 2.91 1.06
CA THR A 230 19.54 1.88 2.05
C THR A 230 18.27 1.12 2.47
N PRO A 231 18.14 -0.17 2.13
CA PRO A 231 17.03 -0.96 2.62
C PRO A 231 17.17 -1.22 4.12
N VAL A 232 16.10 -0.98 4.87
CA VAL A 232 16.01 -1.30 6.30
C VAL A 232 15.22 -2.59 6.45
N PHE A 233 15.91 -3.67 6.79
CA PHE A 233 15.32 -4.99 6.97
C PHE A 233 14.61 -5.13 8.31
N ASP A 234 13.67 -6.07 8.36
CA ASP A 234 13.14 -6.56 9.62
C ASP A 234 14.26 -7.17 10.48
N LYS A 235 14.21 -6.92 11.80
CA LYS A 235 15.28 -7.33 12.72
C LYS A 235 15.25 -8.82 13.04
N GLU A 236 14.06 -9.41 13.11
CA GLU A 236 13.87 -10.81 13.50
C GLU A 236 13.86 -11.70 12.26
N HIS A 237 13.23 -11.24 11.19
CA HIS A 237 13.05 -11.98 9.95
C HIS A 237 13.52 -11.16 8.74
N PRO A 238 14.83 -10.85 8.60
CA PRO A 238 15.35 -10.00 7.52
C PRO A 238 15.16 -10.61 6.12
N ILE A 239 15.03 -11.94 6.04
CA ILE A 239 14.77 -12.70 4.83
C ILE A 239 13.54 -13.55 5.10
N ARG A 240 12.60 -13.58 4.14
CA ARG A 240 11.43 -14.43 4.18
C ARG A 240 11.37 -15.29 2.93
N SER A 241 10.57 -16.35 2.97
CA SER A 241 10.43 -17.31 1.89
C SER A 241 9.01 -17.83 1.79
N THR A 242 8.66 -18.39 0.64
CA THR A 242 7.43 -19.18 0.48
C THR A 242 7.36 -20.37 1.44
N ALA A 243 8.49 -20.86 1.96
CA ALA A 243 8.53 -21.87 3.02
C ALA A 243 7.98 -21.38 4.38
N ASP A 244 7.95 -20.05 4.61
CA ASP A 244 7.46 -19.46 5.87
C ASP A 244 5.93 -19.29 5.89
N VAL A 245 5.24 -19.60 4.78
CA VAL A 245 3.79 -19.49 4.68
C VAL A 245 3.16 -20.54 5.58
N ARG A 246 2.39 -20.08 6.58
CA ARG A 246 1.63 -20.98 7.45
C ARG A 246 0.49 -21.62 6.69
N THR A 247 0.22 -22.89 6.95
CA THR A 247 -0.96 -23.58 6.41
C THR A 247 -2.24 -22.82 6.73
N TRP A 248 -3.06 -22.59 5.71
CA TRP A 248 -4.36 -21.95 5.82
C TRP A 248 -5.39 -22.62 4.91
N TRP A 249 -6.65 -22.22 4.99
CA TRP A 249 -7.76 -22.88 4.30
C TRP A 249 -8.68 -21.87 3.62
N THR A 250 -9.12 -22.17 2.40
CA THR A 250 -10.05 -21.32 1.64
C THR A 250 -11.12 -22.13 0.92
N SER A 251 -12.31 -21.56 0.73
CA SER A 251 -13.32 -22.10 -0.19
C SER A 251 -13.28 -21.47 -1.58
N LYS A 252 -12.32 -20.57 -1.85
CA LYS A 252 -12.14 -19.94 -3.15
C LYS A 252 -11.61 -20.94 -4.19
N PRO A 253 -11.88 -20.71 -5.49
CA PRO A 253 -11.28 -21.51 -6.55
C PRO A 253 -9.76 -21.51 -6.48
N CYS A 254 -9.16 -22.67 -6.67
CA CYS A 254 -7.73 -22.90 -6.52
C CYS A 254 -7.23 -23.73 -7.70
N GLU A 255 -6.07 -23.38 -8.24
CA GLU A 255 -5.43 -24.12 -9.33
C GLU A 255 -4.01 -24.57 -8.94
N GLY A 256 -3.66 -25.80 -9.30
CA GLY A 256 -2.34 -26.37 -9.03
C GLY A 256 -1.36 -26.05 -10.15
N PHE A 257 -0.37 -25.21 -9.88
CA PHE A 257 0.67 -24.89 -10.85
C PHE A 257 1.99 -25.59 -10.52
N GLY A 258 2.66 -26.11 -11.55
CA GLY A 258 3.89 -26.87 -11.41
C GLY A 258 5.03 -26.01 -10.84
N LYS A 259 5.19 -24.79 -11.35
CA LYS A 259 6.28 -23.87 -11.01
C LYS A 259 6.11 -23.07 -9.71
N SER A 260 5.12 -23.42 -8.89
CA SER A 260 4.85 -22.76 -7.59
C SER A 260 5.20 -23.69 -6.44
N HIS A 261 5.93 -23.18 -5.44
CA HIS A 261 6.22 -23.93 -4.21
C HIS A 261 4.96 -24.20 -3.36
N ILE A 262 3.96 -23.32 -3.45
CA ILE A 262 2.67 -23.49 -2.77
C ILE A 262 1.81 -24.48 -3.55
N ASN A 263 1.14 -25.40 -2.86
CA ASN A 263 0.35 -26.46 -3.49
C ASN A 263 -0.68 -25.94 -4.51
N PHE A 264 -1.38 -24.86 -4.17
CA PHE A 264 -2.37 -24.22 -5.03
C PHE A 264 -2.27 -22.70 -5.02
N THR A 265 -2.54 -22.08 -6.17
CA THR A 265 -2.76 -20.64 -6.32
C THR A 265 -4.25 -20.36 -6.26
N VAL A 266 -4.68 -19.48 -5.35
CA VAL A 266 -6.06 -19.02 -5.26
C VAL A 266 -6.35 -18.07 -6.42
N VAL A 267 -7.42 -18.32 -7.17
CA VAL A 267 -7.80 -17.57 -8.38
C VAL A 267 -9.20 -16.98 -8.20
N ASP A 268 -9.27 -15.69 -7.90
CA ASP A 268 -10.52 -14.99 -7.60
C ASP A 268 -11.26 -14.53 -8.87
N SER A 269 -10.60 -14.61 -10.03
CA SER A 269 -11.20 -14.28 -11.32
C SER A 269 -10.62 -15.12 -12.46
N LYS A 270 -11.34 -15.17 -13.59
CA LYS A 270 -10.83 -15.79 -14.83
C LYS A 270 -9.54 -15.12 -15.30
N MET A 271 -9.40 -13.81 -15.07
CA MET A 271 -8.20 -13.04 -15.39
C MET A 271 -7.00 -13.56 -14.60
N GLU A 272 -7.10 -13.64 -13.27
CA GLU A 272 -6.01 -14.12 -12.41
C GLU A 272 -5.59 -15.56 -12.75
N PHE A 273 -6.57 -16.41 -13.10
CA PHE A 273 -6.29 -17.77 -13.57
C PHE A 273 -5.45 -17.76 -14.86
N LEU A 274 -5.84 -16.93 -15.85
CA LEU A 274 -5.12 -16.83 -17.11
C LEU A 274 -3.71 -16.27 -16.90
N GLU A 275 -3.55 -15.25 -16.05
CA GLU A 275 -2.25 -14.68 -15.69
C GLU A 275 -1.32 -15.72 -15.05
N ALA A 276 -1.80 -16.42 -14.01
CA ALA A 276 -1.02 -17.45 -13.33
C ALA A 276 -0.67 -18.61 -14.27
N ARG A 277 -1.59 -18.98 -15.17
CA ARG A 277 -1.35 -20.00 -16.19
C ARG A 277 -0.30 -19.55 -17.21
N THR A 278 -0.40 -18.34 -17.73
CA THR A 278 0.61 -17.78 -18.66
C THR A 278 1.99 -17.74 -18.01
N ILE A 279 2.09 -17.32 -16.75
CA ILE A 279 3.37 -17.33 -16.00
C ILE A 279 3.91 -18.75 -15.85
N ASN A 280 3.05 -19.71 -15.47
CA ASN A 280 3.45 -21.11 -15.33
C ASN A 280 3.95 -21.71 -16.65
N ASP A 281 3.27 -21.42 -17.75
CA ASP A 281 3.54 -22.03 -19.05
C ASP A 281 4.72 -21.35 -19.78
N CYS A 282 5.06 -20.10 -19.42
CA CYS A 282 6.16 -19.34 -20.03
C CYS A 282 7.54 -19.99 -19.81
N GLU A 283 8.28 -20.24 -20.88
CA GLU A 283 9.60 -20.88 -20.81
C GLU A 283 10.66 -20.05 -20.07
N ALA A 284 10.53 -18.72 -20.04
CA ALA A 284 11.47 -17.84 -19.34
C ALA A 284 11.34 -17.92 -17.81
N VAL A 285 10.21 -18.42 -17.30
CA VAL A 285 9.93 -18.51 -15.86
C VAL A 285 10.45 -19.84 -15.32
N GLU A 286 11.25 -19.76 -14.26
CA GLU A 286 11.71 -20.91 -13.50
C GLU A 286 10.77 -21.21 -12.33
N SER A 287 10.33 -20.20 -11.59
CA SER A 287 9.43 -20.35 -10.44
C SER A 287 8.59 -19.10 -10.24
N PHE A 288 7.39 -19.23 -9.69
CA PHE A 288 6.57 -18.07 -9.35
C PHE A 288 5.70 -18.34 -8.13
N VAL A 289 5.19 -17.27 -7.54
CA VAL A 289 4.22 -17.35 -6.45
C VAL A 289 3.30 -16.13 -6.48
N LYS A 290 1.99 -16.34 -6.28
CA LYS A 290 1.03 -15.26 -6.00
C LYS A 290 1.29 -14.74 -4.59
N ASN A 291 1.30 -13.43 -4.40
CA ASN A 291 1.51 -12.81 -3.09
C ASN A 291 0.26 -12.91 -2.20
N ASP A 292 -0.15 -14.14 -1.90
CA ASP A 292 -1.30 -14.43 -1.07
C ASP A 292 -0.84 -15.02 0.27
N HIS A 293 -1.10 -14.32 1.37
CA HIS A 293 -0.60 -14.64 2.71
C HIS A 293 0.94 -14.69 2.86
N LEU A 294 1.71 -14.42 1.81
CA LEU A 294 3.16 -14.21 1.87
C LEU A 294 3.51 -12.99 2.71
N GLY A 295 2.66 -11.95 2.70
CA GLY A 295 2.91 -10.70 3.42
C GLY A 295 4.08 -9.88 2.84
N PHE A 296 4.43 -10.11 1.58
CA PHE A 296 5.38 -9.27 0.86
C PHE A 296 4.71 -7.92 0.56
N ALA A 297 5.19 -6.86 1.21
CA ALA A 297 4.60 -5.55 1.10
C ALA A 297 5.66 -4.48 0.88
N ILE A 298 5.36 -3.54 0.01
CA ILE A 298 6.16 -2.35 -0.24
C ILE A 298 5.44 -1.16 0.40
N LEU A 299 6.13 -0.44 1.27
CA LEU A 299 5.58 0.81 1.81
C LEU A 299 5.66 1.90 0.75
N TYR A 300 4.57 2.61 0.55
CA TYR A 300 4.53 3.78 -0.33
C TYR A 300 3.79 4.93 0.34
N ASN A 301 4.20 6.15 0.01
CA ASN A 301 3.51 7.36 0.43
C ASN A 301 2.64 7.87 -0.72
N HIS A 302 1.34 8.01 -0.47
CA HIS A 302 0.42 8.64 -1.40
C HIS A 302 -0.43 9.67 -0.67
N GLN A 303 -0.37 10.92 -1.13
CA GLN A 303 -1.04 12.07 -0.53
C GLN A 303 -0.74 12.19 0.98
N GLY A 304 0.54 12.04 1.37
CA GLY A 304 0.99 12.17 2.77
C GLY A 304 0.66 10.98 3.67
N VAL A 305 -0.03 9.95 3.15
CA VAL A 305 -0.41 8.75 3.91
C VAL A 305 0.49 7.58 3.51
N ILE A 306 1.19 7.01 4.50
CA ILE A 306 1.96 5.78 4.31
C ILE A 306 0.98 4.60 4.22
N ARG A 307 1.08 3.83 3.14
CA ARG A 307 0.24 2.67 2.86
C ARG A 307 1.11 1.47 2.52
N ARG A 308 0.51 0.28 2.62
CA ARG A 308 1.11 -0.97 2.17
C ARG A 308 0.58 -1.31 0.79
N TYR A 309 1.49 -1.57 -0.14
CA TYR A 309 1.21 -2.10 -1.45
C TYR A 309 1.64 -3.57 -1.48
N PHE A 310 0.75 -4.45 -1.93
CA PHE A 310 0.99 -5.89 -2.09
C PHE A 310 0.97 -6.18 -3.59
N PRO A 311 2.14 -6.39 -4.22
CA PRO A 311 2.21 -6.78 -5.62
C PRO A 311 1.55 -8.13 -5.88
N ASP A 312 1.06 -8.39 -7.09
CA ASP A 312 0.30 -9.61 -7.39
C ASP A 312 1.18 -10.89 -7.40
N PHE A 313 2.35 -10.84 -8.04
CA PHE A 313 3.25 -12.00 -8.16
C PHE A 313 4.73 -11.67 -7.89
N ILE A 314 5.46 -12.67 -7.39
CA ILE A 314 6.93 -12.71 -7.40
C ILE A 314 7.35 -13.88 -8.31
N ILE A 315 8.26 -13.60 -9.23
CA ILE A 315 8.70 -14.54 -10.26
C ILE A 315 10.22 -14.63 -10.22
N ARG A 316 10.76 -15.85 -10.25
CA ARG A 316 12.18 -16.14 -10.52
C ARG A 316 12.30 -16.60 -11.97
N LEU A 317 13.10 -15.87 -12.75
CA LEU A 317 13.36 -16.14 -14.15
C LEU A 317 14.53 -17.13 -14.30
N LYS A 318 14.61 -17.84 -15.43
CA LYS A 318 15.68 -18.80 -15.71
C LYS A 318 17.08 -18.17 -15.81
N ASN A 319 17.16 -16.86 -16.07
CA ASN A 319 18.42 -16.11 -16.02
C ASN A 319 18.89 -15.80 -14.58
N GLY A 320 18.13 -16.21 -13.55
CA GLY A 320 18.43 -15.98 -12.13
C GLY A 320 17.92 -14.64 -11.57
N GLU A 321 17.26 -13.80 -12.39
CA GLU A 321 16.66 -12.54 -11.96
C GLU A 321 15.27 -12.73 -11.35
N TYR A 322 14.87 -11.76 -10.54
CA TYR A 322 13.57 -11.70 -9.90
C TYR A 322 12.71 -10.60 -10.51
N LEU A 323 11.45 -10.92 -10.77
CA LEU A 323 10.45 -10.00 -11.26
C LEU A 323 9.30 -9.89 -10.25
N ILE A 324 9.00 -8.66 -9.85
CA ILE A 324 7.77 -8.32 -9.13
C ILE A 324 6.76 -7.85 -10.18
N LEU A 325 5.67 -8.58 -10.33
CA LEU A 325 4.66 -8.32 -11.35
C LEU A 325 3.37 -7.83 -10.71
N GLU A 326 2.83 -6.75 -11.27
CA GLU A 326 1.47 -6.27 -11.01
C GLU A 326 0.60 -6.46 -12.24
N THR A 327 -0.63 -6.91 -12.06
CA THR A 327 -1.64 -6.98 -13.12
C THR A 327 -2.73 -5.94 -12.89
N LYS A 328 -3.00 -5.08 -13.88
CA LYS A 328 -3.93 -3.94 -13.72
C LYS A 328 -4.69 -3.60 -14.99
N GLY A 329 -6.01 -3.43 -14.86
CA GLY A 329 -6.83 -2.92 -15.98
C GLY A 329 -6.79 -1.40 -16.19
N HIS A 330 -6.63 -0.57 -15.14
CA HIS A 330 -6.66 0.89 -15.25
C HIS A 330 -5.54 1.56 -14.44
N ASP A 331 -4.90 2.56 -15.03
CA ASP A 331 -3.73 3.24 -14.47
C ASP A 331 -4.07 4.55 -13.76
N SER A 332 -4.43 4.48 -12.48
CA SER A 332 -4.68 5.67 -11.65
C SER A 332 -3.38 6.34 -11.19
N GLU A 333 -3.47 7.60 -10.72
CA GLU A 333 -2.33 8.29 -10.09
C GLU A 333 -1.76 7.54 -8.87
N GLN A 334 -2.63 6.84 -8.14
CA GLN A 334 -2.17 5.98 -7.05
C GLN A 334 -1.36 4.78 -7.57
N ASN A 335 -1.74 4.19 -8.70
CA ASN A 335 -0.98 3.10 -9.33
C ASN A 335 0.38 3.58 -9.86
N LYS A 336 0.44 4.78 -10.46
CA LYS A 336 1.72 5.44 -10.80
C LYS A 336 2.62 5.62 -9.56
N THR A 337 2.03 6.06 -8.45
CA THR A 337 2.77 6.21 -7.18
C THR A 337 3.33 4.86 -6.71
N LYS A 338 2.51 3.80 -6.68
CA LYS A 338 2.97 2.44 -6.30
C LYS A 338 4.14 1.98 -7.15
N ARG A 339 4.09 2.19 -8.47
CA ARG A 339 5.18 1.83 -9.40
C ARG A 339 6.48 2.58 -9.10
N ALA A 340 6.41 3.88 -8.81
CA ALA A 340 7.60 4.65 -8.45
C ALA A 340 8.28 4.10 -7.18
N PHE A 341 7.48 3.73 -6.16
CA PHE A 341 8.02 3.12 -4.94
C PHE A 341 8.51 1.68 -5.16
N LEU A 342 7.91 0.91 -6.07
CA LEU A 342 8.43 -0.40 -6.48
C LEU A 342 9.79 -0.26 -7.18
N ASP A 343 9.94 0.71 -8.08
CA ASP A 343 11.23 1.00 -8.74
C ASP A 343 12.31 1.41 -7.73
N GLU A 344 11.97 2.29 -6.77
CA GLU A 344 12.86 2.65 -5.66
C GLU A 344 13.27 1.43 -4.82
N TRP A 345 12.31 0.56 -4.50
CA TRP A 345 12.57 -0.69 -3.78
C TRP A 345 13.54 -1.59 -4.55
N CYS A 346 13.30 -1.83 -5.84
CA CYS A 346 14.17 -2.64 -6.68
C CYS A 346 15.59 -2.05 -6.76
N LYS A 347 15.71 -0.72 -6.92
CA LYS A 347 17.01 -0.02 -6.92
C LYS A 347 17.75 -0.22 -5.60
N ALA A 348 17.07 -0.09 -4.47
CA ALA A 348 17.68 -0.27 -3.15
C ALA A 348 18.16 -1.71 -2.92
N VAL A 349 17.35 -2.71 -3.32
CA VAL A 349 17.73 -4.13 -3.22
C VAL A 349 18.91 -4.45 -4.14
N ASN A 350 18.89 -3.97 -5.38
CA ASN A 350 19.96 -4.18 -6.35
C ASN A 350 21.27 -3.50 -5.91
N HIS A 351 21.18 -2.29 -5.36
CA HIS A 351 22.34 -1.57 -4.82
C HIS A 351 22.94 -2.29 -3.62
N HIS A 352 22.12 -2.88 -2.76
CA HIS A 352 22.58 -3.74 -1.67
C HIS A 352 23.30 -5.01 -2.17
N GLY A 353 22.90 -5.54 -3.33
CA GLY A 353 23.59 -6.64 -4.03
C GLY A 353 23.44 -8.04 -3.44
N GLY A 354 22.94 -8.17 -2.21
CA GLY A 354 22.82 -9.46 -1.50
C GLY A 354 21.64 -10.37 -1.90
N PHE A 355 20.74 -9.95 -2.78
CA PHE A 355 19.47 -10.66 -3.06
C PHE A 355 19.27 -11.02 -4.54
N GLY A 356 20.32 -10.98 -5.36
CA GLY A 356 20.18 -11.06 -6.82
C GLY A 356 19.62 -9.76 -7.41
N LYS A 357 19.31 -9.79 -8.71
CA LYS A 357 18.77 -8.64 -9.43
C LYS A 357 17.25 -8.69 -9.48
N TRP A 358 16.61 -7.61 -9.06
CA TRP A 358 15.16 -7.43 -8.97
C TRP A 358 14.69 -6.37 -9.95
N THR A 359 13.56 -6.60 -10.60
CA THR A 359 12.90 -5.61 -11.47
C THR A 359 11.40 -5.65 -11.23
N GLY A 360 10.72 -4.52 -11.44
CA GLY A 360 9.26 -4.43 -11.40
C GLY A 360 8.68 -4.30 -12.79
N ALA A 361 7.56 -4.96 -13.07
CA ALA A 361 6.79 -4.76 -14.30
C ALA A 361 5.29 -4.72 -14.01
N VAL A 362 4.54 -4.14 -14.95
CA VAL A 362 3.08 -4.13 -14.92
C VAL A 362 2.55 -4.70 -16.23
N SER A 363 1.63 -5.65 -16.12
CA SER A 363 0.82 -6.15 -17.23
C SER A 363 -0.53 -5.45 -17.21
N PHE A 364 -0.91 -4.86 -18.35
CA PHE A 364 -2.18 -4.16 -18.50
C PHE A 364 -3.26 -5.03 -19.17
N ASP A 365 -2.84 -6.07 -19.89
CA ASP A 365 -3.68 -7.01 -20.61
C ASP A 365 -3.06 -8.41 -20.55
N PRO A 366 -3.82 -9.51 -20.38
CA PRO A 366 -3.23 -10.85 -20.31
C PRO A 366 -2.33 -11.21 -21.50
N ASN A 367 -2.62 -10.63 -22.66
CA ASN A 367 -1.90 -10.91 -23.90
C ASN A 367 -0.53 -10.21 -23.95
N ASP A 368 -0.27 -9.19 -23.11
CA ASP A 368 1.04 -8.55 -23.03
C ASP A 368 2.03 -9.31 -22.12
N LEU A 369 1.51 -10.18 -21.24
CA LEU A 369 2.27 -10.73 -20.13
C LEU A 369 3.43 -11.62 -20.60
N GLU A 370 3.22 -12.46 -21.59
CA GLU A 370 4.29 -13.32 -22.13
C GLU A 370 5.45 -12.48 -22.69
N LYS A 371 5.12 -11.38 -23.40
CA LYS A 371 6.12 -10.46 -23.92
C LYS A 371 6.88 -9.77 -22.79
N VAL A 372 6.18 -9.30 -21.75
CA VAL A 372 6.82 -8.69 -20.57
C VAL A 372 7.82 -9.66 -19.92
N LEU A 373 7.44 -10.93 -19.76
CA LEU A 373 8.32 -11.97 -19.17
C LEU A 373 9.55 -12.22 -20.05
N GLN A 374 9.38 -12.30 -21.37
CA GLN A 374 10.49 -12.51 -22.30
C GLN A 374 11.42 -11.29 -22.37
N ASP A 375 10.87 -10.08 -22.42
CA ASP A 375 11.63 -8.83 -22.48
C ASP A 375 12.53 -8.67 -21.25
N VAL A 376 12.00 -8.92 -20.05
CA VAL A 376 12.78 -8.88 -18.80
C VAL A 376 13.86 -9.96 -18.78
N ASN A 377 13.55 -11.18 -19.24
CA ASN A 377 14.53 -12.26 -19.27
C ASN A 377 15.69 -12.00 -20.27
N ASN A 378 15.41 -11.29 -21.37
CA ASN A 378 16.38 -11.01 -22.44
C ASN A 378 17.17 -9.71 -22.25
N TYR A 379 16.73 -8.80 -21.36
CA TYR A 379 17.34 -7.47 -21.17
C TYR A 379 18.79 -7.50 -20.64
N THR A 380 19.29 -8.66 -20.23
CA THR A 380 20.61 -8.82 -19.60
C THR A 380 21.59 -9.66 -20.42
N LYS A 381 21.33 -9.87 -21.72
CA LYS A 381 22.32 -10.43 -22.66
C LYS A 381 23.19 -9.35 -23.29
#